data_AF-A0A3C0KX74-F1
#
_entry.id   AF-A0A3C0KX74-F1
#
_cell.length_a   1.000
_cell.length_b   1.000
_cell.length_c   1.000
_cell.angle_alpha   90.00
_cell.angle_beta   90.00
_cell.angle_gamma   90.00
#
_symmetry.space_group_name_H-M   'P 1'
#
loop_
_entity.id
_entity.type
_entity.pdbx_description
1 polymer ?
#
loop_
_entity_poly.entity_id
_entity_poly.type
_entity_poly.pdbx_seq_one_letter_code
_entity_poly.pdbx_strand_id
1 'polypeptide(L)'
;LEEGFTSLEEIAYVPIDEMVAIEGFDIDIVEELRTRARNTITNRELADEANRITQEPAEDLLTMDGMTTKLAYDLAAMGIITMEDLAEQAVDDIIEIESMTEAMAGEIIMTARAPWFE
;
A
#
# COMPACT_ATOMS: atom_id res chain seq x y z
N LEU A 1 -3.23 -25.73 -6.02
CA LEU A 1 -1.88 -25.28 -5.66
C LEU A 1 -1.02 -26.52 -5.78
N GLU A 2 -0.29 -26.62 -6.89
CA GLU A 2 0.68 -27.71 -7.12
C GLU A 2 1.69 -27.72 -5.98
N GLU A 3 2.04 -28.91 -5.50
CA GLU A 3 2.87 -29.10 -4.31
C GLU A 3 4.21 -28.37 -4.46
N GLY A 4 4.48 -27.40 -3.59
CA GLY A 4 5.80 -26.75 -3.47
C GLY A 4 5.79 -25.25 -3.19
N PHE A 5 4.85 -24.50 -3.76
CA PHE A 5 4.81 -23.03 -3.61
C PHE A 5 3.45 -22.52 -3.14
N THR A 6 3.48 -21.55 -2.24
CA THR A 6 2.31 -20.92 -1.64
C THR A 6 2.08 -19.49 -2.15
N SER A 7 3.08 -18.89 -2.78
CA SER A 7 3.02 -17.50 -3.26
C SER A 7 3.79 -17.27 -4.57
N LEU A 8 3.49 -16.15 -5.24
CA LEU A 8 4.21 -15.72 -6.44
C LEU A 8 5.62 -15.24 -6.09
N GLU A 9 5.81 -14.75 -4.87
CA GLU A 9 7.08 -14.28 -4.33
C GLU A 9 8.06 -15.44 -4.18
N GLU A 10 7.62 -16.58 -3.66
CA GLU A 10 8.46 -17.78 -3.60
C GLU A 10 8.90 -18.19 -5.00
N ILE A 11 7.98 -18.21 -5.98
CA ILE A 11 8.31 -18.51 -7.38
C ILE A 11 9.33 -17.49 -7.92
N ALA A 12 9.15 -16.18 -7.66
CA ALA A 12 10.02 -15.13 -8.21
C ALA A 12 11.45 -15.13 -7.62
N TYR A 13 11.61 -15.56 -6.37
CA TYR A 13 12.85 -15.34 -5.58
C TYR A 13 13.58 -16.61 -5.14
N VAL A 14 12.95 -17.80 -5.18
CA VAL A 14 13.64 -19.07 -4.87
C VAL A 14 14.73 -19.37 -5.93
N PRO A 15 15.88 -19.95 -5.54
CA PRO A 15 16.92 -20.34 -6.48
C PRO A 15 16.42 -21.32 -7.56
N ILE A 16 16.89 -21.13 -8.80
CA ILE A 16 16.49 -21.99 -9.93
C ILE A 16 16.81 -23.46 -9.64
N ASP A 17 17.96 -23.74 -9.03
CA ASP A 17 18.39 -25.10 -8.69
C ASP A 17 17.41 -25.81 -7.74
N GLU A 18 16.75 -25.06 -6.84
CA GLU A 18 15.73 -25.61 -5.94
C GLU A 18 14.41 -25.88 -6.66
N MET A 19 14.08 -25.07 -7.67
CA MET A 19 12.88 -25.27 -8.48
C MET A 19 13.04 -26.43 -9.47
N VAL A 20 14.22 -26.58 -10.08
CA VAL A 20 14.55 -27.69 -11.01
C VAL A 20 14.69 -29.03 -10.27
N ALA A 21 14.89 -29.01 -8.95
CA ALA A 21 14.85 -30.21 -8.12
C ALA A 21 13.43 -30.81 -7.99
N ILE A 22 12.38 -30.07 -8.36
CA ILE A 22 11.00 -30.54 -8.36
C ILE A 22 10.76 -31.43 -9.59
N GLU A 23 10.15 -32.60 -9.38
CA GLU A 23 9.85 -33.53 -10.47
C GLU A 23 8.91 -32.88 -11.50
N GLY A 24 9.34 -32.85 -12.77
CA GLY A 24 8.58 -32.27 -13.88
C GLY A 24 8.89 -30.79 -14.19
N PHE A 25 9.81 -30.17 -13.46
CA PHE A 25 10.27 -28.79 -13.73
C PHE A 25 11.64 -28.85 -14.43
N ASP A 26 11.70 -28.34 -15.66
CA ASP A 26 12.97 -28.09 -16.35
C ASP A 26 13.35 -26.61 -16.27
N ILE A 27 14.59 -26.30 -16.68
CA ILE A 27 15.13 -24.94 -16.59
C ILE A 27 14.31 -23.93 -17.40
N ASP A 28 13.80 -24.33 -18.57
CA ASP A 28 13.03 -23.46 -19.47
C ASP A 28 11.66 -23.14 -18.85
N ILE A 29 11.00 -24.13 -18.24
CA ILE A 29 9.73 -23.97 -17.51
C ILE A 29 9.93 -23.08 -16.29
N VAL A 30 11.00 -23.31 -15.51
CA VAL A 30 11.31 -22.51 -14.32
C VAL A 30 11.55 -21.05 -14.68
N GLU A 31 12.34 -20.77 -15.71
CA GLU A 31 12.61 -19.39 -16.14
C GLU A 31 11.35 -18.67 -16.62
N GLU A 32 10.47 -19.37 -17.35
CA GLU A 32 9.18 -18.82 -17.79
C GLU A 32 8.25 -18.54 -16.60
N LEU A 33 8.16 -19.45 -15.63
CA LEU A 33 7.36 -19.27 -14.42
C LEU A 33 7.86 -18.09 -13.58
N ARG A 34 9.18 -17.95 -13.40
CA ARG A 34 9.79 -16.81 -12.70
C ARG A 34 9.49 -15.49 -13.41
N THR A 35 9.62 -15.48 -14.72
CA THR A 35 9.36 -14.29 -15.54
C THR A 35 7.91 -13.85 -15.40
N ARG A 36 6.96 -14.79 -15.48
CA ARG A 36 5.53 -14.49 -15.26
C ARG A 36 5.23 -14.03 -13.85
N ALA A 37 5.82 -14.67 -12.83
CA ALA A 37 5.63 -14.28 -11.43
C ALA A 37 6.11 -12.83 -11.20
N ARG A 38 7.33 -12.50 -11.64
CA ARG A 38 7.89 -11.14 -11.55
C ARG A 38 7.07 -10.10 -12.29
N ASN A 39 6.64 -10.41 -13.51
CA ASN A 39 5.78 -9.51 -14.28
C ASN A 39 4.44 -9.27 -13.57
N THR A 40 3.88 -10.30 -12.92
CA THR A 40 2.62 -10.18 -12.18
C THR A 40 2.78 -9.33 -10.93
N ILE A 41 3.86 -9.55 -10.17
CA ILE A 41 4.21 -8.73 -8.99
C ILE A 41 4.40 -7.27 -9.41
N THR A 42 5.23 -7.03 -10.43
CA THR A 42 5.49 -5.67 -10.96
C THR A 42 4.21 -4.99 -11.43
N ASN A 43 3.36 -5.70 -12.18
CA ASN A 43 2.08 -5.13 -12.64
C ASN A 43 1.13 -4.82 -11.48
N ARG A 44 1.14 -5.64 -10.42
CA ARG A 44 0.35 -5.39 -9.21
C ARG A 44 0.87 -4.15 -8.49
N GLU A 45 2.17 -4.03 -8.28
CA GLU A 45 2.80 -2.85 -7.67
C GLU A 45 2.52 -1.57 -8.46
N LEU A 46 2.58 -1.63 -9.80
CA LEU A 46 2.22 -0.51 -10.68
C LEU A 46 0.74 -0.16 -10.63
N ALA A 47 -0.15 -1.16 -10.51
CA ALA A 47 -1.58 -0.92 -10.34
C ALA A 47 -1.89 -0.31 -8.97
N ASP A 48 -1.20 -0.77 -7.91
CA ASP A 48 -1.32 -0.21 -6.56
C ASP A 48 -0.78 1.23 -6.52
N GLU A 49 0.33 1.52 -7.21
CA GLU A 49 0.88 2.88 -7.38
C GLU A 49 -0.06 3.77 -8.21
N ALA A 50 -0.59 3.27 -9.32
CA ALA A 50 -1.57 3.99 -10.13
C ALA A 50 -2.83 4.32 -9.32
N ASN A 51 -3.28 3.37 -8.47
CA ASN A 51 -4.39 3.60 -7.55
C ASN A 51 -4.05 4.68 -6.52
N ARG A 52 -2.84 4.68 -5.94
CA ARG A 52 -2.36 5.74 -5.02
C ARG A 52 -2.40 7.13 -5.66
N ILE A 53 -2.08 7.24 -6.95
CA ILE A 53 -2.16 8.52 -7.70
C ILE A 53 -3.61 8.97 -7.97
N THR A 54 -4.60 8.08 -7.85
CA THR A 54 -6.00 8.33 -8.25
C THR A 54 -7.03 8.39 -7.12
N GLN A 55 -6.65 8.17 -5.86
CA GLN A 55 -7.61 8.20 -4.75
C GLN A 55 -7.94 9.66 -4.42
N GLU A 56 -9.10 10.12 -4.86
CA GLU A 56 -9.63 11.43 -4.47
C GLU A 56 -10.07 11.35 -3.00
N PRO A 57 -9.64 12.29 -2.13
CA PRO A 57 -10.06 12.28 -0.74
C PRO A 57 -11.58 12.50 -0.65
N ALA A 58 -12.22 11.84 0.31
CA ALA A 58 -13.65 11.97 0.53
C ALA A 58 -14.00 13.38 1.06
N GLU A 59 -15.26 13.77 0.89
CA GLU A 59 -15.75 15.10 1.25
C GLU A 59 -15.59 15.40 2.74
N ASP A 60 -15.74 14.40 3.60
CA ASP A 60 -15.57 14.53 5.04
C ASP A 60 -14.13 14.89 5.42
N LEU A 61 -13.15 14.26 4.78
CA LEU A 61 -11.74 14.58 4.96
C LEU A 61 -11.44 15.98 4.38
N LEU A 62 -11.92 16.27 3.17
CA LEU A 62 -11.72 17.58 2.51
C LEU A 62 -12.29 18.77 3.28
N THR A 63 -13.39 18.56 4.01
CA THR A 63 -14.12 19.61 4.75
C THR A 63 -13.81 19.63 6.25
N MET A 64 -12.94 18.73 6.72
CA MET A 64 -12.51 18.68 8.12
C MET A 64 -11.78 19.97 8.54
N ASP A 65 -12.01 20.41 9.78
CA ASP A 65 -11.31 21.58 10.32
C ASP A 65 -9.80 21.35 10.40
N GLY A 66 -9.03 22.38 10.04
CA GLY A 66 -7.58 22.29 9.91
C GLY A 66 -7.07 21.53 8.67
N MET A 67 -7.94 20.97 7.83
CA MET A 67 -7.54 20.31 6.58
C MET A 67 -7.35 21.33 5.46
N THR A 68 -6.32 21.11 4.63
CA THR A 68 -6.17 21.80 3.34
C THR A 68 -6.37 20.82 2.21
N THR A 69 -6.82 21.28 1.04
CA THR A 69 -6.96 20.42 -0.14
C THR A 69 -5.68 19.67 -0.44
N LYS A 70 -4.52 20.36 -0.45
CA LYS A 70 -3.23 19.71 -0.69
C LYS A 70 -2.98 18.56 0.31
N LEU A 71 -3.15 18.83 1.60
CA LEU A 71 -2.91 17.82 2.64
C LEU A 71 -3.86 16.62 2.52
N ALA A 72 -5.13 16.85 2.19
CA ALA A 72 -6.08 15.76 1.98
C ALA A 72 -5.64 14.84 0.84
N TYR A 73 -5.14 15.40 -0.28
CA TYR A 73 -4.59 14.60 -1.38
C TYR A 73 -3.27 13.90 -1.01
N ASP A 74 -2.41 14.54 -0.22
CA ASP A 74 -1.19 13.90 0.29
C ASP A 74 -1.54 12.69 1.18
N LEU A 75 -2.58 12.79 2.02
CA LEU A 75 -3.11 11.70 2.84
C LEU A 75 -3.78 10.61 1.99
N ALA A 76 -4.56 10.98 0.98
CA ALA A 76 -5.22 10.02 0.09
C ALA A 76 -4.21 9.22 -0.75
N ALA A 77 -3.07 9.83 -1.11
CA ALA A 77 -1.96 9.12 -1.75
C ALA A 77 -1.34 8.05 -0.83
N MET A 78 -1.47 8.20 0.49
CA MET A 78 -1.10 7.20 1.50
C MET A 78 -2.23 6.19 1.79
N GLY A 79 -3.37 6.29 1.11
CA GLY A 79 -4.53 5.42 1.33
C GLY A 79 -5.48 5.89 2.42
N ILE A 80 -5.28 7.08 2.98
CA ILE A 80 -6.15 7.69 3.99
C ILE A 80 -7.17 8.57 3.26
N ILE A 81 -8.35 8.03 2.99
CA ILE A 81 -9.32 8.64 2.06
C ILE A 81 -10.40 9.42 2.81
N THR A 82 -10.82 8.91 3.97
CA THR A 82 -11.92 9.43 4.78
C THR A 82 -11.42 10.00 6.11
N MET A 83 -12.29 10.74 6.81
CA MET A 83 -11.98 11.20 8.17
C MET A 83 -11.85 10.02 9.15
N GLU A 84 -12.59 8.93 8.94
CA GLU A 84 -12.47 7.71 9.73
C GLU A 84 -11.09 7.04 9.53
N ASP A 85 -10.62 6.93 8.28
CA ASP A 85 -9.28 6.39 7.99
C ASP A 85 -8.20 7.19 8.73
N LEU A 86 -8.32 8.53 8.76
CA LEU A 86 -7.38 9.40 9.46
C LEU A 86 -7.46 9.21 10.99
N ALA A 87 -8.65 9.00 11.53
CA ALA A 87 -8.86 8.76 12.96
C ALA A 87 -8.18 7.47 13.45
N GLU A 88 -7.97 6.49 12.58
CA GLU A 88 -7.27 5.24 12.91
C GLU A 88 -5.74 5.38 12.94
N GLN A 89 -5.17 6.44 12.36
CA GLN A 89 -3.71 6.58 12.21
C GLN A 89 -3.00 7.00 13.51
N ALA A 90 -1.70 6.67 13.59
CA ALA A 90 -0.77 7.28 14.53
C ALA A 90 0.00 8.45 13.89
N VAL A 91 0.61 9.30 14.74
CA VAL A 91 1.45 10.41 14.28
C VAL A 91 2.59 9.91 13.40
N ASP A 92 3.23 8.81 13.81
CA ASP A 92 4.36 8.22 13.08
C ASP A 92 3.96 7.72 11.69
N ASP A 93 2.69 7.39 11.46
CA ASP A 93 2.22 6.85 10.18
C ASP A 93 2.07 7.94 9.11
N ILE A 94 1.86 9.20 9.51
CA ILE A 94 1.63 10.33 8.59
C ILE A 94 2.74 11.39 8.60
N ILE A 95 3.76 11.21 9.45
CA ILE A 95 4.92 12.11 9.52
C ILE A 95 5.83 12.03 8.29
N GLU A 96 5.63 11.02 7.43
CA GLU A 96 6.36 10.86 6.16
C GLU A 96 6.00 11.93 5.12
N ILE A 97 4.87 12.63 5.29
CA ILE A 97 4.47 13.75 4.44
C ILE A 97 5.46 14.92 4.66
N GLU A 98 6.14 15.37 3.59
CA GLU A 98 7.22 16.37 3.65
C GLU A 98 6.82 17.68 4.37
N SER A 99 5.56 18.09 4.28
CA SER A 99 5.03 19.29 4.95
C SER A 99 4.43 19.05 6.34
N MET A 100 4.56 17.85 6.90
CA MET A 100 3.96 17.47 8.18
C MET A 100 4.91 17.68 9.35
N THR A 101 4.37 18.12 10.48
CA THR A 101 5.07 18.13 11.77
C THR A 101 4.32 17.26 12.76
N GLU A 102 5.00 16.72 13.78
CA GLU A 102 4.36 15.87 14.81
C GLU A 102 3.17 16.58 15.49
N ALA A 103 3.31 17.89 15.73
CA ALA A 103 2.24 18.69 16.33
C ALA A 103 1.01 18.79 15.41
N MET A 104 1.21 19.08 14.12
CA MET A 104 0.13 19.15 13.14
C MET A 104 -0.54 17.78 12.94
N ALA A 105 0.26 16.71 12.84
CA ALA A 105 -0.23 15.34 12.71
C ALA A 105 -1.12 14.96 13.92
N GLY A 106 -0.66 15.26 15.13
CA GLY A 106 -1.44 15.03 16.34
C GLY A 106 -2.75 15.82 16.36
N GLU A 107 -2.72 17.08 15.94
CA GLU A 107 -3.91 17.94 15.87
C GLU A 107 -4.96 17.37 14.91
N ILE A 108 -4.58 17.07 13.65
CA ILE A 108 -5.54 16.59 12.65
C ILE A 108 -6.09 15.19 12.96
N ILE A 109 -5.27 14.30 13.54
CA ILE A 109 -5.73 12.97 13.99
C ILE A 109 -6.74 13.13 15.14
N MET A 110 -6.46 14.02 16.10
CA MET A 110 -7.38 14.27 17.20
C MET A 110 -8.68 14.93 16.74
N THR A 111 -8.62 15.84 15.77
CA THR A 111 -9.80 16.42 15.13
C THR A 111 -10.64 15.34 14.45
N ALA A 112 -10.02 14.44 13.69
CA ALA A 112 -10.70 13.31 13.06
C ALA A 112 -11.35 12.37 14.08
N ARG A 113 -10.75 12.20 15.27
CA ARG A 113 -11.30 11.39 16.38
C ARG A 113 -12.37 12.11 17.21
N ALA A 114 -12.57 13.41 17.05
CA ALA A 114 -13.51 14.17 17.87
C ALA A 114 -14.92 13.52 17.95
N PRO A 115 -15.50 12.99 16.85
CA PRO A 115 -16.81 12.31 16.90
C PRO A 115 -16.87 11.08 17.81
N TRP A 116 -15.73 10.46 18.15
CA TRP A 116 -15.69 9.30 19.06
C TRP A 116 -15.78 9.67 20.54
N PHE A 117 -15.60 10.96 20.85
CA PHE A 117 -15.59 11.47 22.22
C PHE A 117 -16.86 12.27 22.58
N GLU A 118 -17.83 12.37 21.66
CA GLU A 118 -19.14 13.03 21.87
C GLU A 118 -20.22 12.10 22.44
#